data_AF-A0A366I2Y3-F1
#
_entry.id   AF-A0A366I2Y3-F1
#
_cell.length_a   1.000
_cell.length_b   1.000
_cell.length_c   1.000
_cell.angle_alpha   90.00
_cell.angle_beta   90.00
_cell.angle_gamma   90.00
#
_symmetry.space_group_name_H-M   'P 1'
#
loop_
_entity.id
_entity.type
_entity.pdbx_description
1 polymer ?
#
loop_
_entity_poly.entity_id
_entity_poly.type
_entity_poly.pdbx_seq_one_letter_code
_entity_poly.pdbx_strand_id
1 'polypeptide(L)'
;MLFTLKKFVGGLLQPLPLLLLVMGIGLLLLWFTHRQRTGKTLILASWLTLMLISIQPIADRLLLPLETHYPTWQADRPQADYIVVLGGGYTYNPDWAPSSNLIGNSLPRVTEGIRLYHANPGAKIIFTGAAARGNPVSSAKTAALVAESLGVPPQDILLVDTARDTEEEAAGTAKIVGSQPLAGHFGESFTARHALFPGRGT
;
A
#
# COMPACT_ATOMS: atom_id res chain seq x y z
N MET A 1 3.53 5.66 22.05
CA MET A 1 3.91 7.05 21.68
C MET A 1 4.94 7.11 20.56
N LEU A 2 5.89 6.16 20.46
CA LEU A 2 6.86 6.08 19.36
C LEU A 2 6.20 5.91 17.97
N PHE A 3 5.13 5.12 17.87
CA PHE A 3 4.38 4.89 16.63
C PHE A 3 3.77 6.19 16.06
N THR A 4 3.13 6.99 16.92
CA THR A 4 2.52 8.27 16.53
C THR A 4 3.59 9.28 16.13
N LEU A 5 4.71 9.33 16.86
CA LEU A 5 5.82 10.22 16.57
C LEU A 5 6.51 9.87 15.23
N LYS A 6 6.77 8.58 14.98
CA LYS A 6 7.33 8.10 13.71
C LYS A 6 6.40 8.42 12.54
N LYS A 7 5.08 8.32 12.73
CA LYS A 7 4.07 8.67 11.73
C LYS A 7 3.98 10.19 11.48
N PHE A 8 4.18 11.00 12.52
CA PHE A 8 4.18 12.46 12.40
C PHE A 8 5.45 12.98 11.73
N VAL A 9 6.62 12.46 12.13
CA VAL A 9 7.91 12.79 11.51
C VAL A 9 7.97 12.28 10.08
N GLY A 10 7.51 11.04 9.84
CA GLY A 10 7.37 10.50 8.49
C GLY A 10 6.37 11.29 7.63
N GLY A 11 5.29 11.79 8.24
CA GLY A 11 4.35 12.71 7.60
C GLY A 11 4.98 14.06 7.23
N LEU A 12 5.79 14.63 8.10
CA LEU A 12 6.50 15.88 7.84
C LEU A 12 7.61 15.76 6.80
N LEU A 13 8.24 14.58 6.70
CA LEU A 13 9.26 14.27 5.67
C LEU A 13 8.65 13.97 4.30
N GLN A 14 7.33 13.89 4.18
CA GLN A 14 6.73 13.75 2.86
C GLN A 14 7.01 15.01 2.01
N PRO A 15 7.18 14.85 0.69
CA PRO A 15 7.56 15.95 -0.19
C PRO A 15 6.59 17.13 -0.14
N LEU A 16 5.28 16.87 0.03
CA LEU A 16 4.26 17.93 0.11
C LEU A 16 4.38 18.77 1.41
N PRO A 17 4.31 18.18 2.62
CA PRO A 17 4.38 18.95 3.87
C PRO A 17 5.70 19.69 4.06
N LEU A 18 6.81 19.12 3.60
CA LEU A 18 8.12 19.77 3.64
C LEU A 18 8.15 21.03 2.77
N LEU A 19 7.66 20.94 1.52
CA LEU A 19 7.63 22.09 0.61
C LEU A 19 6.69 23.19 1.10
N LEU A 20 5.57 22.83 1.72
CA LEU A 20 4.66 23.79 2.36
C LEU A 20 5.31 24.49 3.57
N LEU A 21 6.10 23.78 4.38
CA LEU A 21 6.88 24.37 5.47
C LEU A 21 7.91 25.38 4.95
N VAL A 22 8.66 25.02 3.91
CA VAL A 22 9.64 25.94 3.29
C VAL A 22 8.96 27.18 2.71
N MET A 23 7.80 27.01 2.07
CA MET A 23 6.99 28.12 1.59
C MET A 23 6.48 29.01 2.73
N GLY A 24 6.05 28.41 3.85
CA GLY A 24 5.66 29.13 5.06
C GLY A 24 6.80 29.93 5.69
N ILE A 25 8.02 29.37 5.75
CA ILE A 25 9.23 30.07 6.20
C ILE A 25 9.55 31.23 5.25
N GLY A 26 9.40 31.03 3.93
CA GLY A 26 9.57 32.09 2.93
C GLY A 26 8.58 33.25 3.12
N LEU A 27 7.32 32.95 3.46
CA LEU A 27 6.28 33.95 3.77
C LEU A 27 6.58 34.70 5.07
N LEU A 28 7.02 34.01 6.13
CA LEU A 28 7.43 34.63 7.39
C LEU A 28 8.61 35.59 7.20
N LEU A 29 9.61 35.19 6.41
CA LEU A 29 10.75 36.05 6.07
C LEU A 29 10.36 37.29 5.25
N LEU A 30 9.30 37.18 4.44
CA LEU A 30 8.76 38.31 3.69
C LEU A 30 8.00 39.30 4.58
N TRP A 31 7.25 38.79 5.56
CA TRP A 31 6.42 39.60 6.45
C TRP A 31 7.22 40.26 7.58
N PHE A 32 8.17 39.54 8.19
CA PHE A 32 8.84 39.97 9.42
C PHE A 32 10.29 40.42 9.24
N THR A 33 10.87 40.40 8.03
CA THR A 33 12.31 40.66 7.86
C THR A 33 12.64 41.46 6.60
N HIS A 34 13.71 42.26 6.66
CA HIS A 34 14.25 43.02 5.51
C HIS A 34 14.87 42.15 4.40
N ARG A 35 15.01 40.83 4.61
CA ARG A 35 15.59 39.84 3.68
C ARG A 35 14.53 39.29 2.71
N GLN A 36 13.72 40.19 2.16
CA GLN A 36 12.60 39.83 1.27
C GLN A 36 13.06 39.11 -0.01
N ARG A 37 14.30 39.35 -0.47
CA ARG A 37 14.86 38.64 -1.64
C ARG A 37 14.97 37.13 -1.40
N THR A 38 15.48 36.73 -0.23
CA THR A 38 15.61 35.32 0.16
C THR A 38 14.24 34.66 0.38
N GLY A 39 13.27 35.39 0.95
CA GLY A 39 11.89 34.90 1.08
C GLY A 39 11.22 34.65 -0.27
N LYS A 40 11.35 35.58 -1.22
CA LYS A 40 10.81 35.42 -2.58
C LYS A 40 11.44 34.25 -3.33
N THR A 41 12.76 34.07 -3.24
CA THR A 41 13.44 32.93 -3.89
C THR A 41 13.01 31.60 -3.30
N LEU A 42 12.84 31.52 -1.98
CA LEU A 42 12.37 30.29 -1.32
C LEU A 42 10.94 29.94 -1.73
N ILE A 43 10.02 30.92 -1.73
CA ILE A 43 8.63 30.69 -2.17
C ILE A 43 8.60 30.25 -3.63
N LEU A 44 9.31 30.96 -4.52
CA LEU A 44 9.32 30.64 -5.95
C LEU A 44 9.92 29.25 -6.21
N ALA A 45 11.02 28.91 -5.53
CA ALA A 45 11.64 27.60 -5.66
C ALA A 45 10.73 26.48 -5.13
N SER A 46 10.13 26.64 -3.96
CA SER A 46 9.17 25.67 -3.40
C SER A 46 7.94 25.52 -4.30
N TRP A 47 7.40 26.62 -4.81
CA TRP A 47 6.25 26.59 -5.71
C TRP A 47 6.55 25.93 -7.05
N LEU A 48 7.69 26.26 -7.68
CA LEU A 48 8.15 25.60 -8.90
C LEU A 48 8.43 24.12 -8.69
N THR A 49 9.02 23.74 -7.56
CA THR A 49 9.29 22.34 -7.22
C THR A 49 7.99 21.56 -7.00
N LEU A 50 7.00 22.16 -6.32
CA LEU A 50 5.65 21.60 -6.19
C LEU A 50 4.98 21.42 -7.55
N MET A 51 5.05 22.44 -8.42
CA MET A 51 4.53 22.38 -9.79
C MET A 51 5.19 21.25 -10.58
N LEU A 52 6.52 21.11 -10.46
CA LEU A 52 7.29 20.11 -11.18
C LEU A 52 6.96 18.68 -10.71
N ILE A 53 6.88 18.46 -9.39
CA ILE A 53 6.48 17.16 -8.81
C ILE A 53 5.00 16.86 -9.10
N SER A 54 4.15 17.88 -9.21
CA SER A 54 2.73 17.72 -9.53
C SER A 54 2.45 17.33 -10.99
N ILE A 55 3.46 17.38 -11.87
CA ILE A 55 3.34 16.94 -13.26
C ILE A 55 3.61 15.42 -13.32
N GLN A 56 2.57 14.64 -13.64
CA GLN A 56 2.58 13.16 -13.71
C GLN A 56 3.85 12.52 -14.28
N PRO A 57 4.40 12.93 -15.45
CA PRO A 57 5.58 12.26 -16.03
C PRO A 57 6.86 12.34 -15.18
N ILE A 58 6.94 13.24 -14.19
CA ILE A 58 8.10 13.34 -13.29
C ILE A 58 7.92 12.42 -12.09
N ALA A 59 6.72 12.33 -11.54
CA ALA A 59 6.38 11.34 -10.52
C ALA A 59 6.59 9.91 -11.08
N ASP A 60 6.10 9.65 -12.29
CA ASP A 60 6.22 8.34 -12.95
C ASP A 60 7.70 8.00 -13.23
N ARG A 61 8.54 8.96 -13.62
CA ARG A 61 9.98 8.73 -13.83
C ARG A 61 10.76 8.49 -12.55
N LEU A 62 10.32 9.02 -11.42
CA LEU A 62 10.91 8.73 -10.11
C LEU A 62 10.53 7.32 -9.61
N LEU A 63 9.32 6.86 -9.97
CA LEU A 63 8.79 5.56 -9.60
C LEU A 63 9.26 4.44 -10.54
N LEU A 64 9.55 4.74 -11.80
CA LEU A 64 9.98 3.77 -12.82
C LEU A 64 11.15 2.84 -12.40
N PRO A 65 12.21 3.32 -11.71
CA PRO A 65 13.31 2.45 -11.26
C PRO A 65 12.89 1.49 -10.14
N LEU A 66 11.87 1.85 -9.35
CA LEU A 66 11.30 1.01 -8.30
C LEU A 66 10.33 -0.02 -8.90
N GLU A 67 9.50 0.39 -9.86
CA GLU A 67 8.51 -0.49 -10.52
C GLU A 67 9.16 -1.56 -11.39
N THR A 68 10.26 -1.24 -12.09
CA THR A 68 11.00 -2.22 -12.91
C THR A 68 11.60 -3.38 -12.11
N HIS A 69 11.75 -3.23 -10.79
CA HIS A 69 12.25 -4.29 -9.93
C HIS A 69 11.16 -5.29 -9.48
N TYR A 70 9.88 -4.94 -9.62
CA TYR A 70 8.74 -5.76 -9.23
C TYR A 70 7.80 -6.01 -10.43
N PRO A 71 8.17 -6.89 -11.37
CA PRO A 71 7.36 -7.17 -12.53
C PRO A 71 5.98 -7.70 -12.12
N THR A 72 4.93 -7.07 -12.64
CA THR A 72 3.54 -7.53 -12.51
C THR A 72 3.42 -8.95 -13.06
N TRP A 73 2.72 -9.83 -12.34
CA TRP A 73 2.50 -11.21 -12.77
C TRP A 73 1.76 -11.25 -14.12
N GLN A 74 2.37 -11.91 -15.09
CA GLN A 74 1.83 -12.13 -16.44
C GLN A 74 1.39 -13.60 -16.57
N ALA A 75 0.40 -13.85 -17.44
CA ALA A 75 -0.25 -15.16 -17.59
C ALA A 75 0.68 -16.27 -18.14
N ASP A 76 1.91 -15.93 -18.49
CA ASP A 76 2.97 -16.84 -18.96
C ASP A 76 3.81 -17.43 -17.80
N ARG A 77 3.56 -17.00 -16.55
CA ARG A 77 4.25 -17.50 -15.36
C ARG A 77 3.57 -18.73 -14.75
N PRO A 78 4.33 -19.58 -14.02
CA PRO A 78 3.77 -20.77 -13.38
C PRO A 78 2.58 -20.42 -12.49
N GLN A 79 1.59 -21.31 -12.47
CA GLN A 79 0.39 -21.19 -11.64
C GLN A 79 0.79 -20.95 -10.18
N ALA A 80 0.19 -19.92 -9.58
CA ALA A 80 0.38 -19.62 -8.17
C ALA A 80 -0.67 -20.36 -7.34
N ASP A 81 -0.23 -21.07 -6.30
CA ASP A 81 -1.14 -21.76 -5.38
C ASP A 81 -1.84 -20.79 -4.42
N TYR A 82 -1.17 -19.66 -4.12
CA TYR A 82 -1.69 -18.62 -3.25
C TYR A 82 -1.51 -17.22 -3.83
N ILE A 83 -2.55 -16.40 -3.67
CA ILE A 83 -2.59 -15.00 -4.04
C ILE A 83 -2.75 -14.17 -2.78
N VAL A 84 -1.78 -13.32 -2.46
CA VAL A 84 -1.83 -12.49 -1.25
C VAL A 84 -2.19 -11.06 -1.63
N VAL A 85 -3.24 -10.55 -1.00
CA VAL A 85 -3.70 -9.17 -1.13
C VAL A 85 -3.54 -8.48 0.21
N LEU A 86 -2.61 -7.51 0.24
CA LEU A 86 -2.32 -6.75 1.44
C LEU A 86 -3.45 -5.79 1.79
N GLY A 87 -3.70 -5.68 3.10
CA GLY A 87 -4.59 -4.70 3.67
C GLY A 87 -4.22 -3.28 3.29
N GLY A 88 -5.22 -2.40 3.29
CA GLY A 88 -5.03 -0.98 3.03
C GLY A 88 -6.10 -0.14 3.72
N GLY A 89 -6.27 1.10 3.26
CA GLY A 89 -7.31 1.97 3.78
C GLY A 89 -8.70 1.37 3.56
N TYR A 90 -9.53 1.39 4.60
CA TYR A 90 -10.92 0.96 4.51
C TYR A 90 -11.79 1.72 5.54
N THR A 91 -13.09 1.74 5.28
CA THR A 91 -14.15 2.13 6.20
C THR A 91 -15.18 1.00 6.22
N TYR A 92 -16.01 0.89 7.26
CA TYR A 92 -17.04 -0.14 7.28
C TYR A 92 -18.42 0.45 7.56
N ASN A 93 -19.30 0.29 6.57
CA ASN A 93 -20.73 0.52 6.69
C ASN A 93 -21.48 -0.68 6.07
N PRO A 94 -22.32 -1.39 6.85
CA PRO A 94 -23.07 -2.54 6.34
C PRO A 94 -24.12 -2.19 5.29
N ASP A 95 -24.59 -0.93 5.23
CA ASP A 95 -25.60 -0.48 4.28
C ASP A 95 -25.01 -0.10 2.91
N TRP A 96 -23.68 -0.04 2.82
CA TRP A 96 -22.98 0.30 1.58
C TRP A 96 -22.65 -0.94 0.77
N ALA A 97 -22.51 -0.76 -0.55
CA ALA A 97 -21.95 -1.80 -1.39
C ALA A 97 -20.58 -2.22 -0.85
N PRO A 98 -20.25 -3.53 -0.83
CA PRO A 98 -18.98 -4.01 -0.27
C PRO A 98 -17.76 -3.26 -0.82
N SER A 99 -17.72 -2.97 -2.12
CA SER A 99 -16.63 -2.24 -2.76
C SER A 99 -16.47 -0.79 -2.27
N SER A 100 -17.56 -0.12 -1.86
CA SER A 100 -17.54 1.25 -1.33
C SER A 100 -16.89 1.36 0.05
N ASN A 101 -16.67 0.24 0.73
CA ASN A 101 -15.97 0.18 2.00
C ASN A 101 -14.43 0.22 1.84
N LEU A 102 -13.90 0.02 0.63
CA LEU A 102 -12.47 0.11 0.34
C LEU A 102 -12.10 1.52 -0.15
N ILE A 103 -11.06 2.14 0.43
CA ILE A 103 -10.65 3.51 0.10
C ILE A 103 -9.26 3.57 -0.53
N GLY A 104 -9.05 4.57 -1.37
CA GLY A 104 -7.78 4.81 -2.06
C GLY A 104 -7.36 3.61 -2.91
N ASN A 105 -6.16 3.10 -2.66
CA ASN A 105 -5.57 2.02 -3.46
C ASN A 105 -6.00 0.61 -3.03
N SER A 106 -6.90 0.46 -2.05
CA SER A 106 -7.36 -0.86 -1.60
C SER A 106 -8.24 -1.57 -2.64
N LEU A 107 -9.15 -0.84 -3.30
CA LEU A 107 -10.06 -1.45 -4.27
C LEU A 107 -9.32 -1.97 -5.52
N PRO A 108 -8.43 -1.20 -6.18
CA PRO A 108 -7.64 -1.73 -7.30
C PRO A 108 -6.80 -2.97 -6.93
N ARG A 109 -6.25 -3.04 -5.71
CA ARG A 109 -5.50 -4.20 -5.23
C ARG A 109 -6.37 -5.44 -5.09
N VAL A 110 -7.56 -5.29 -4.51
CA VAL A 110 -8.51 -6.40 -4.37
C VAL A 110 -8.98 -6.87 -5.75
N THR A 111 -9.32 -5.94 -6.65
CA THR A 111 -9.71 -6.27 -8.02
C THR A 111 -8.60 -7.01 -8.77
N GLU A 112 -7.34 -6.57 -8.64
CA GLU A 112 -6.21 -7.27 -9.24
C GLU A 112 -6.01 -8.66 -8.63
N GLY A 113 -6.13 -8.81 -7.32
CA GLY A 113 -6.09 -10.11 -6.64
C GLY A 113 -7.16 -11.07 -7.17
N ILE A 114 -8.37 -10.58 -7.40
CA ILE A 114 -9.48 -11.36 -7.99
C ILE A 114 -9.19 -11.72 -9.44
N ARG A 115 -8.64 -10.78 -10.22
CA ARG A 115 -8.22 -11.06 -11.61
C ARG A 115 -7.16 -12.17 -11.65
N LEU A 116 -6.18 -12.13 -10.75
CA LEU A 116 -5.17 -13.18 -10.59
C LEU A 116 -5.80 -14.51 -10.15
N TYR A 117 -6.81 -14.48 -9.28
CA TYR A 117 -7.52 -15.68 -8.82
C TYR A 117 -8.23 -16.38 -9.99
N HIS A 118 -8.94 -15.63 -10.82
CA HIS A 118 -9.56 -16.20 -12.02
C HIS A 118 -8.56 -16.67 -13.07
N ALA A 119 -7.37 -16.06 -13.12
CA ALA A 119 -6.30 -16.49 -14.01
C ALA A 119 -5.56 -17.77 -13.52
N ASN A 120 -5.72 -18.15 -12.24
CA ASN A 120 -5.06 -19.30 -11.63
C ASN A 120 -6.09 -20.28 -11.03
N PRO A 121 -6.64 -21.21 -11.83
CA PRO A 121 -7.58 -22.22 -11.34
C PRO A 121 -6.96 -23.06 -10.22
N GLY A 122 -7.63 -23.13 -9.06
CA GLY A 122 -7.17 -23.87 -7.88
C GLY A 122 -6.35 -23.05 -6.89
N ALA A 123 -6.03 -21.80 -7.21
CA ALA A 123 -5.39 -20.89 -6.27
C ALA A 123 -6.32 -20.50 -5.12
N LYS A 124 -5.76 -20.17 -3.96
CA LYS A 124 -6.49 -19.54 -2.85
C LYS A 124 -6.07 -18.08 -2.69
N ILE A 125 -7.00 -17.23 -2.29
CA ILE A 125 -6.73 -15.81 -2.05
C ILE A 125 -6.64 -15.53 -0.54
N ILE A 126 -5.61 -14.80 -0.13
CA ILE A 126 -5.35 -14.44 1.26
C ILE A 126 -5.48 -12.92 1.38
N PHE A 127 -6.42 -12.46 2.21
CA PHE A 127 -6.54 -11.04 2.57
C PHE A 127 -5.92 -10.80 3.94
N THR A 128 -5.08 -9.76 4.05
CA THR A 128 -4.44 -9.38 5.31
C THR A 128 -4.96 -8.05 5.85
N GLY A 129 -4.78 -7.88 7.16
CA GLY A 129 -4.87 -6.60 7.85
C GLY A 129 -5.96 -6.55 8.92
N ALA A 130 -5.60 -5.91 10.04
CA ALA A 130 -6.40 -5.85 11.24
C ALA A 130 -7.53 -4.80 11.22
N ALA A 131 -8.38 -4.86 12.25
CA ALA A 131 -9.39 -3.85 12.50
C ALA A 131 -8.79 -2.50 12.90
N ALA A 132 -9.14 -1.45 12.16
CA ALA A 132 -8.87 -0.07 12.53
C ALA A 132 -9.67 0.30 13.79
N ARG A 133 -9.10 1.18 14.62
CA ARG A 133 -9.80 1.70 15.81
C ARG A 133 -11.11 2.37 15.38
N GLY A 134 -12.23 1.86 15.91
CA GLY A 134 -13.57 2.37 15.64
C GLY A 134 -14.35 1.60 14.56
N ASN A 135 -13.71 0.67 13.85
CA ASN A 135 -14.40 -0.21 12.91
C ASN A 135 -14.71 -1.57 13.55
N PRO A 136 -15.93 -2.12 13.35
CA PRO A 136 -16.31 -3.43 13.88
C PRO A 136 -15.75 -4.60 13.07
N VAL A 137 -15.23 -4.34 11.86
CA VAL A 137 -14.74 -5.34 10.90
C VAL A 137 -13.31 -5.02 10.50
N SER A 138 -12.47 -6.04 10.25
CA SER A 138 -11.08 -5.89 9.81
C SER A 138 -10.96 -5.50 8.33
N SER A 139 -9.81 -4.93 7.92
CA SER A 139 -9.57 -4.66 6.49
C SER A 139 -9.58 -5.95 5.67
N ALA A 140 -9.01 -7.03 6.22
CA ALA A 140 -9.00 -8.35 5.60
C ALA A 140 -10.44 -8.85 5.32
N LYS A 141 -11.31 -8.78 6.34
CA LYS A 141 -12.70 -9.22 6.21
C LYS A 141 -13.51 -8.32 5.29
N THR A 142 -13.25 -7.01 5.30
CA THR A 142 -13.89 -6.06 4.38
C THR A 142 -13.52 -6.39 2.93
N ALA A 143 -12.23 -6.65 2.65
CA ALA A 143 -11.76 -7.06 1.34
C ALA A 143 -12.33 -8.43 0.89
N ALA A 144 -12.45 -9.39 1.80
CA ALA A 144 -13.10 -10.67 1.53
C ALA A 144 -14.57 -10.51 1.12
N LEU A 145 -15.35 -9.65 1.80
CA LEU A 145 -16.73 -9.36 1.40
C LEU A 145 -16.81 -8.79 -0.03
N VAL A 146 -15.84 -7.97 -0.42
CA VAL A 146 -15.74 -7.49 -1.81
C VAL A 146 -15.46 -8.63 -2.77
N ALA A 147 -14.49 -9.48 -2.46
CA ALA A 147 -14.14 -10.63 -3.30
C ALA A 147 -15.29 -11.64 -3.44
N GLU A 148 -16.00 -11.92 -2.35
CA GLU A 148 -17.22 -12.75 -2.36
C GLU A 148 -18.29 -12.14 -3.27
N SER A 149 -18.53 -10.82 -3.16
CA SER A 149 -19.50 -10.13 -4.00
C SER A 149 -19.14 -10.12 -5.49
N LEU A 150 -17.86 -10.34 -5.81
CA LEU A 150 -17.32 -10.38 -7.16
C LEU A 150 -17.12 -11.82 -7.69
N GLY A 151 -17.57 -12.83 -6.95
CA GLY A 151 -17.64 -14.22 -7.42
C GLY A 151 -16.53 -15.14 -6.93
N VAL A 152 -15.73 -14.74 -5.94
CA VAL A 152 -14.77 -15.63 -5.29
C VAL A 152 -15.51 -16.50 -4.24
N PRO A 153 -15.43 -17.84 -4.31
CA PRO A 153 -16.03 -18.72 -3.32
C PRO A 153 -15.42 -18.52 -1.92
N PRO A 154 -16.21 -18.44 -0.84
CA PRO A 154 -15.70 -18.23 0.52
C PRO A 154 -14.67 -19.29 0.97
N GLN A 155 -14.77 -20.52 0.45
CA GLN A 155 -13.83 -21.61 0.76
C GLN A 155 -12.40 -21.38 0.25
N ASP A 156 -12.24 -20.53 -0.75
CA ASP A 156 -10.94 -20.19 -1.35
C ASP A 156 -10.36 -18.90 -0.76
N ILE A 157 -11.09 -18.27 0.17
CA ILE A 157 -10.69 -17.03 0.83
C ILE A 157 -10.12 -17.35 2.22
N LEU A 158 -8.89 -16.91 2.45
CA LEU A 158 -8.20 -17.03 3.72
C LEU A 158 -7.99 -15.64 4.32
N LEU A 159 -8.16 -15.52 5.63
CA LEU A 159 -8.07 -14.25 6.35
C LEU A 159 -6.91 -14.24 7.32
N VAL A 160 -6.13 -13.17 7.29
CA VAL A 160 -5.14 -12.82 8.32
C VAL A 160 -5.59 -11.50 8.95
N ASP A 161 -6.52 -11.57 9.90
CA ASP A 161 -7.22 -10.42 10.48
C ASP A 161 -6.60 -9.91 11.80
N THR A 162 -5.53 -10.54 12.29
CA THR A 162 -4.83 -10.16 13.52
C THR A 162 -3.64 -9.23 13.28
N ALA A 163 -3.09 -9.20 12.07
CA ALA A 163 -1.85 -8.50 11.75
C ALA A 163 -2.03 -6.97 11.71
N ARG A 164 -1.29 -6.26 12.55
CA ARG A 164 -1.35 -4.79 12.67
C ARG A 164 -0.19 -4.08 11.99
N ASP A 165 0.87 -4.82 11.66
CA ASP A 165 2.06 -4.32 10.99
C ASP A 165 2.52 -5.29 9.88
N THR A 166 3.38 -4.78 8.99
CA THR A 166 3.85 -5.50 7.80
C THR A 166 4.65 -6.77 8.15
N GLU A 167 5.27 -6.80 9.34
CA GLU A 167 6.01 -7.96 9.84
C GLU A 167 5.06 -9.07 10.31
N GLU A 168 3.99 -8.73 11.05
CA GLU A 168 2.94 -9.69 11.40
C GLU A 168 2.17 -10.19 10.17
N GLU A 169 1.94 -9.34 9.16
CA GLU A 169 1.30 -9.76 7.91
C GLU A 169 2.14 -10.81 7.17
N ALA A 170 3.46 -10.58 7.07
CA ALA A 170 4.39 -11.51 6.46
C ALA A 170 4.45 -12.83 7.24
N ALA A 171 4.52 -12.77 8.57
CA ALA A 171 4.59 -13.96 9.43
C ALA A 171 3.28 -14.77 9.42
N GLY A 172 2.12 -14.10 9.45
CA GLY A 172 0.81 -14.75 9.37
C GLY A 172 0.58 -15.42 8.01
N THR A 173 0.97 -14.73 6.94
CA THR A 173 0.91 -15.29 5.58
C THR A 173 1.87 -16.47 5.41
N ALA A 174 3.10 -16.37 5.92
CA ALA A 174 4.08 -17.45 5.86
C ALA A 174 3.63 -18.72 6.61
N LYS A 175 2.88 -18.57 7.72
CA LYS A 175 2.29 -19.71 8.44
C LYS A 175 1.21 -20.44 7.63
N ILE A 176 0.49 -19.72 6.76
CA ILE A 176 -0.58 -20.28 5.92
C ILE A 176 -0.03 -20.90 4.64
N VAL A 177 0.93 -20.23 4.01
CA VAL A 177 1.48 -20.60 2.69
C VAL A 177 2.57 -21.67 2.81
N GLY A 178 3.32 -21.68 3.92
CA GLY A 178 4.46 -22.57 4.08
C GLY A 178 5.53 -22.34 2.99
N SER A 179 5.82 -23.37 2.20
CA SER A 179 6.84 -23.37 1.13
C SER A 179 6.27 -23.26 -0.29
N GLN A 180 4.98 -22.98 -0.45
CA GLN A 180 4.31 -23.02 -1.75
C GLN A 180 4.53 -21.74 -2.59
N PRO A 181 4.55 -21.85 -3.94
CA PRO A 181 4.73 -20.71 -4.83
C PRO A 181 3.61 -19.66 -4.69
N LEU A 182 4.01 -18.39 -4.64
CA LEU A 182 3.14 -17.26 -4.31
C LEU A 182 3.20 -16.18 -5.38
N ALA A 183 2.04 -15.65 -5.78
CA ALA A 183 1.92 -14.45 -6.60
C ALA A 183 1.25 -13.34 -5.78
N GLY A 184 1.78 -12.11 -5.81
CA GLY A 184 1.24 -11.01 -5.03
C GLY A 184 1.60 -9.64 -5.60
N HIS A 185 0.68 -8.68 -5.46
CA HIS A 185 0.92 -7.28 -5.75
C HIS A 185 1.45 -6.60 -4.48
N PHE A 186 2.77 -6.54 -4.37
CA PHE A 186 3.47 -6.03 -3.22
C PHE A 186 3.57 -4.50 -3.29
N GLY A 187 2.93 -3.79 -2.35
CA GLY A 187 3.21 -2.36 -2.16
C GLY A 187 4.66 -2.14 -1.70
N GLU A 188 5.21 -0.96 -1.99
CA GLU A 188 6.63 -0.49 -1.94
C GLU A 188 7.52 -0.84 -0.73
N SER A 189 7.08 -1.66 0.23
CA SER A 189 7.88 -2.04 1.41
C SER A 189 8.03 -3.55 1.59
N PHE A 190 7.44 -4.39 0.74
CA PHE A 190 7.60 -5.83 0.84
C PHE A 190 8.87 -6.30 0.12
N THR A 191 9.95 -6.41 0.88
CA THR A 191 11.15 -7.09 0.42
C THR A 191 10.86 -8.59 0.31
N ALA A 192 10.62 -9.09 -0.89
CA ALA A 192 10.56 -10.51 -1.26
C ALA A 192 11.92 -11.23 -1.11
N ARG A 193 12.71 -10.91 -0.07
CA ARG A 193 13.99 -11.59 0.25
C ARG A 193 13.86 -12.65 1.35
N HIS A 194 12.72 -12.75 2.04
CA HIS A 194 12.56 -13.75 3.12
C HIS A 194 11.61 -14.92 2.78
N ALA A 195 11.04 -14.97 1.57
CA ALA A 195 10.20 -16.09 1.14
C ALA A 195 10.89 -17.06 0.17
N LEU A 196 12.08 -16.73 -0.33
CA LEU A 196 12.96 -17.68 -1.02
C LEU A 196 13.88 -18.31 0.03
N PHE A 197 13.36 -19.26 0.79
CA PHE A 197 14.21 -20.15 1.58
C PHE A 197 14.98 -21.05 0.60
N PRO A 198 16.33 -20.97 0.54
CA PRO A 198 17.09 -22.07 -0.03
C PRO A 198 16.91 -23.26 0.90
N GLY A 199 16.15 -24.26 0.45
CA GLY A 199 16.04 -25.53 1.15
C GLY A 199 17.36 -26.29 1.17
N ARG A 200 17.59 -26.94 2.31
CA ARG A 200 18.54 -28.03 2.63
C ARG A 200 19.98 -27.60 2.98
N GLY A 201 20.61 -28.14 4.01
CA GLY A 201 20.22 -29.22 4.94
C GLY A 201 21.36 -29.50 5.93
N THR A 202 21.05 -30.37 6.90
CA THR A 202 21.91 -31.01 7.92
C THR A 202 22.70 -30.11 8.86
#